data_AF-A0A2A2LFR6-F1
#
_entry.id   AF-A0A2A2LFR6-F1
#
_cell.length_a   1.000
_cell.length_b   1.000
_cell.length_c   1.000
_cell.angle_alpha   90.00
_cell.angle_beta   90.00
_cell.angle_gamma   90.00
#
_symmetry.space_group_name_H-M   'P 1'
#
loop_
_entity.id
_entity.type
_entity.pdbx_description
1 polymer ?
#
loop_
_entity_poly.entity_id
_entity_poly.type
_entity_poly.pdbx_seq_one_letter_code
_entity_poly.pdbx_strand_id
1 'polypeptide(L)'
;MEETYESLKSEAIFNPCNLHIIATKIQKKCEETFSHPFETIAAYADFAPNVHFAGDLICKIEIDGKYMISYATPYKADTAIDFVLPDGQEIREE
;
A
#
# COMPACT_ATOMS: atom_id res chain seq x y z
N MET A 1 -4.50 2.30 -9.51
CA MET A 1 -3.40 1.33 -9.40
C MET A 1 -3.00 0.76 -10.75
N GLU A 2 -3.92 0.18 -11.53
CA GLU A 2 -3.63 -0.35 -12.88
C GLU A 2 -2.95 0.69 -13.80
N GLU A 3 -3.56 1.86 -13.98
CA GLU A 3 -2.99 2.94 -14.79
C GLU A 3 -1.59 3.37 -14.33
N THR A 4 -1.34 3.37 -13.02
CA THR A 4 -0.04 3.71 -12.43
C THR A 4 1.02 2.68 -12.79
N TYR A 5 0.67 1.40 -12.74
CA TYR A 5 1.55 0.32 -13.11
C TYR A 5 1.85 0.32 -14.62
N GLU A 6 0.84 0.53 -15.47
CA GLU A 6 1.03 0.67 -16.92
C GLU A 6 1.89 1.89 -17.29
N SER A 7 1.67 3.02 -16.62
CA SER A 7 2.54 4.20 -16.80
C SER A 7 3.97 3.90 -16.39
N LEU A 8 4.19 3.20 -15.26
CA LEU A 8 5.52 2.84 -14.79
C LEU A 8 6.23 1.88 -15.78
N LYS A 9 5.51 0.92 -16.36
CA LYS A 9 6.02 0.01 -17.40
C LYS A 9 6.54 0.72 -18.64
N SER A 10 6.00 1.88 -18.98
CA SER A 10 6.44 2.66 -20.13
C SER A 10 7.75 3.43 -19.89
N GLU A 11 8.24 3.51 -18.65
CA GLU A 11 9.48 4.20 -18.31
C GLU A 11 10.70 3.34 -18.74
N ALA A 12 11.66 3.93 -19.46
CA ALA A 12 12.84 3.21 -19.97
C ALA A 12 13.72 2.58 -18.89
N ILE A 13 13.60 3.05 -17.63
CA ILE A 13 14.35 2.55 -16.47
C ILE A 13 13.62 1.43 -15.72
N PHE A 14 12.41 1.05 -16.16
CA PHE A 14 11.60 0.08 -15.45
C PHE A 14 12.20 -1.33 -15.53
N ASN A 15 12.34 -1.96 -14.37
CA ASN A 15 12.67 -3.38 -14.24
C ASN A 15 11.54 -4.07 -13.48
N PRO A 16 10.88 -5.10 -14.05
CA PRO A 16 9.75 -5.79 -13.42
C PRO A 16 10.11 -6.55 -12.12
N CYS A 17 11.39 -6.79 -11.87
CA CYS A 17 11.87 -7.36 -10.60
C CYS A 17 12.07 -6.31 -9.50
N ASN A 18 11.96 -5.02 -9.81
CA ASN A 18 12.05 -3.97 -8.80
C ASN A 18 10.67 -3.76 -8.17
N LEU A 19 10.29 -4.61 -7.22
CA LEU A 19 9.01 -4.46 -6.51
C LEU A 19 8.93 -3.15 -5.71
N HIS A 20 10.07 -2.63 -5.26
CA HIS A 20 10.13 -1.40 -4.49
C HIS A 20 9.66 -0.18 -5.29
N ILE A 21 10.08 -0.04 -6.56
CA ILE A 21 9.61 1.07 -7.40
C ILE A 21 8.11 0.95 -7.69
N ILE A 22 7.60 -0.27 -7.87
CA ILE A 22 6.17 -0.54 -8.08
C ILE A 22 5.36 -0.10 -6.85
N ALA A 23 5.72 -0.60 -5.66
CA ALA A 23 5.05 -0.27 -4.42
C ALA A 23 5.08 1.25 -4.14
N THR A 24 6.25 1.87 -4.28
CA THR A 24 6.44 3.30 -4.01
C THR A 24 5.64 4.19 -4.96
N LYS A 25 5.60 3.86 -6.26
CA LYS A 25 4.86 4.66 -7.26
C LYS A 25 3.35 4.54 -7.04
N ILE A 26 2.86 3.33 -6.75
CA ILE A 26 1.45 3.12 -6.44
C ILE A 26 1.06 3.84 -5.15
N GLN A 27 1.84 3.70 -4.07
CA GLN A 27 1.57 4.35 -2.80
C GLN A 27 1.43 5.86 -2.98
N LYS A 28 2.44 6.52 -3.56
CA LYS A 28 2.42 7.97 -3.79
C LYS A 28 1.22 8.41 -4.60
N LYS A 29 0.87 7.65 -5.65
CA LYS A 29 -0.28 7.98 -6.49
C LYS A 29 -1.60 7.86 -5.71
N CYS A 30 -1.75 6.85 -4.86
CA CYS A 30 -2.91 6.72 -3.99
C CYS A 30 -2.97 7.87 -2.97
N GLU A 31 -1.84 8.20 -2.34
CA GLU A 31 -1.75 9.31 -1.38
C GLU A 31 -2.17 10.65 -2.00
N GLU A 32 -1.66 10.97 -3.19
CA GLU A 32 -2.02 12.17 -3.94
C GLU A 32 -3.50 12.19 -4.34
N THR A 33 -4.04 11.04 -4.78
CA THR A 33 -5.39 10.94 -5.34
C THR A 33 -6.46 11.10 -4.25
N PHE A 34 -6.25 10.49 -3.09
CA PHE A 34 -7.21 10.46 -2.00
C PHE A 34 -6.90 11.48 -0.91
N SER A 35 -5.77 12.20 -1.00
CA SER A 35 -5.31 13.15 0.02
C SER A 35 -5.29 12.53 1.43
N HIS A 36 -4.89 11.27 1.50
CA HIS A 36 -4.88 10.44 2.70
C HIS A 36 -3.68 9.50 2.63
N PRO A 37 -3.06 9.08 3.74
CA PRO A 37 -1.89 8.20 3.65
C PRO A 37 -2.25 6.77 3.29
N PHE A 38 -1.34 6.10 2.60
CA PHE A 38 -1.51 4.73 2.14
C PHE A 38 -0.29 3.89 2.47
N GLU A 39 -0.52 2.60 2.63
CA GLU A 39 0.52 1.59 2.59
C GLU A 39 0.31 0.73 1.35
N THR A 40 1.40 0.40 0.66
CA THR A 40 1.37 -0.46 -0.52
C THR A 40 2.36 -1.61 -0.39
N ILE A 41 1.90 -2.82 -0.66
CA ILE A 41 2.72 -4.02 -0.71
C ILE A 41 2.66 -4.58 -2.12
N ALA A 42 3.83 -4.86 -2.71
CA ALA A 42 3.98 -5.56 -3.97
C ALA A 42 4.74 -6.87 -3.77
N ALA A 43 4.27 -7.95 -4.39
CA ALA A 43 4.82 -9.29 -4.23
C ALA A 43 4.90 -10.05 -5.56
N TYR A 44 5.82 -11.02 -5.63
CA TYR A 44 5.96 -11.94 -6.76
C TYR A 44 4.92 -13.07 -6.76
N ALA A 45 4.31 -13.34 -5.62
CA ALA A 45 3.37 -14.42 -5.42
C ALA A 45 2.16 -13.89 -4.65
N ASP A 46 1.04 -14.61 -4.78
CA ASP A 46 -0.20 -14.24 -4.11
C ASP A 46 -0.04 -14.30 -2.58
N PHE A 47 -0.77 -13.42 -1.90
CA PHE A 47 -0.80 -13.34 -0.45
C PHE A 47 -2.18 -12.92 0.05
N ALA A 48 -2.54 -13.35 1.26
CA ALA A 48 -3.79 -12.97 1.90
C ALA A 48 -3.55 -11.77 2.84
N PRO A 49 -4.16 -10.59 2.57
CA PRO A 49 -4.08 -9.46 3.49
C PRO A 49 -5.08 -9.62 4.64
N ASN A 50 -4.63 -9.37 5.87
CA ASN A 50 -5.50 -9.06 7.00
C ASN A 50 -5.04 -7.70 7.54
N VAL A 51 -5.73 -6.63 7.14
CA VAL A 51 -5.32 -5.24 7.40
C VAL A 51 -6.51 -4.43 7.86
N HIS A 52 -6.27 -3.50 8.78
CA HIS A 52 -7.24 -2.49 9.16
C HIS A 52 -7.02 -1.26 8.27
N PHE A 53 -8.08 -0.74 7.65
CA PHE A 53 -7.99 0.34 6.66
C PHE A 53 -9.08 1.39 6.88
N ALA A 54 -8.82 2.61 6.41
CA ALA A 54 -9.77 3.71 6.54
C ALA A 54 -10.89 3.63 5.48
N GLY A 55 -12.14 3.62 5.94
CA GLY A 55 -13.32 3.67 5.07
C GLY A 55 -13.42 2.46 4.15
N ASP A 56 -13.57 2.72 2.85
CA ASP A 56 -13.63 1.74 1.77
C ASP A 56 -12.38 1.79 0.85
N LEU A 57 -11.32 2.44 1.31
CA LEU A 57 -10.11 2.72 0.52
C LEU A 57 -9.09 1.57 0.61
N ILE A 58 -9.45 0.42 0.05
CA ILE A 58 -8.55 -0.74 -0.11
C ILE A 58 -8.69 -1.31 -1.51
N CYS A 59 -7.57 -1.69 -2.12
CA CYS A 59 -7.58 -2.33 -3.43
C CYS A 59 -6.43 -3.33 -3.54
N LYS A 60 -6.77 -4.59 -3.86
CA LYS A 60 -5.81 -5.64 -4.20
C LYS A 60 -6.03 -6.05 -5.66
N ILE A 61 -4.96 -6.07 -6.45
CA ILE A 61 -4.98 -6.42 -7.86
C ILE A 61 -3.81 -7.35 -8.21
N GLU A 62 -3.96 -8.07 -9.31
CA GLU A 62 -2.91 -8.85 -9.96
C GLU A 62 -2.69 -8.31 -11.38
N ILE A 63 -1.45 -7.94 -11.71
CA ILE A 63 -1.05 -7.56 -13.09
C ILE A 63 0.33 -8.14 -13.38
N ASP A 64 0.52 -8.74 -14.56
CA ASP A 64 1.79 -9.33 -15.02
C ASP A 64 2.44 -10.28 -13.98
N GLY A 65 1.61 -11.06 -13.30
CA GLY A 65 2.03 -11.98 -12.23
C GLY A 65 2.68 -11.26 -11.04
N LYS A 66 2.29 -10.01 -10.79
CA LYS A 66 2.62 -9.24 -9.58
C LYS A 66 1.34 -8.99 -8.80
N TYR A 67 1.40 -9.31 -7.52
CA TYR A 67 0.30 -9.10 -6.59
C TYR A 67 0.55 -7.80 -5.85
N MET A 68 -0.38 -6.86 -5.93
CA MET A 68 -0.24 -5.54 -5.36
C MET A 68 -1.47 -5.23 -4.52
N ILE A 69 -1.27 -4.79 -3.29
CA ILE A 69 -2.33 -4.21 -2.46
C ILE A 69 -1.93 -2.80 -2.09
N SER A 70 -2.91 -1.90 -2.08
CA SER A 70 -2.79 -0.58 -1.49
C SER A 70 -4.01 -0.31 -0.62
N TYR A 71 -3.81 0.20 0.58
CA TYR A 71 -4.88 0.55 1.51
C TYR A 71 -4.59 1.85 2.23
N ALA A 72 -5.65 2.61 2.50
CA ALA A 72 -5.60 3.82 3.30
C ALA A 72 -5.34 3.45 4.77
N THR A 73 -4.30 4.03 5.38
CA THR A 73 -4.00 3.76 6.79
C THR A 73 -5.06 4.38 7.70
N PRO A 74 -5.45 3.73 8.81
CA PRO A 74 -6.46 4.27 9.73
C PRO A 74 -6.02 5.58 10.41
N TYR A 75 -4.72 5.86 10.44
CA TYR A 75 -4.14 7.11 10.97
C TYR A 75 -3.64 7.99 9.84
N LYS A 76 -3.63 9.31 10.05
CA LYS A 76 -2.89 10.20 9.15
C LYS A 76 -1.40 9.99 9.40
N ALA A 77 -0.59 9.77 8.37
CA ALA A 77 0.83 9.38 8.46
C ALA A 77 1.70 10.45 9.12
N ASP A 78 1.30 11.73 9.04
CA ASP A 78 1.90 12.84 9.79
C ASP A 78 1.64 12.75 11.30
N THR A 79 0.65 11.96 11.71
CA THR A 79 0.26 11.72 13.11
C THR A 79 0.27 10.24 13.51
N ALA A 80 0.73 9.34 12.62
CA ALA A 80 0.79 7.92 12.88
C ALA A 80 1.93 7.67 13.87
N ILE A 81 1.59 7.64 15.14
CA ILE A 81 2.43 7.12 16.22
C ILE A 81 2.03 5.66 16.38
N ASP A 82 3.00 4.74 16.28
CA ASP A 82 2.80 3.38 16.80
C ASP A 82 2.27 3.52 18.23
N PHE A 83 1.15 2.87 18.55
CA PHE A 83 0.52 3.02 19.86
C PHE A 83 1.48 2.58 20.97
N VAL A 84 2.20 3.52 21.55
CA VAL A 84 2.81 3.32 22.85
C VAL A 84 1.73 3.64 23.86
N LEU A 85 1.08 2.60 24.37
CA LEU A 85 0.28 2.73 25.57
C LEU A 85 1.19 3.19 26.72
N PRO A 86 0.69 4.02 27.64
CA PRO A 86 1.49 4.50 28.78
C PRO A 86 2.08 3.38 29.65
N ASP A 87 1.62 2.13 29.48
CA ASP A 87 1.94 0.95 30.28
C ASP A 87 2.25 -0.33 29.45
N GLY A 88 2.26 -0.26 28.10
CA GLY A 88 2.74 -1.37 27.26
C GLY A 88 1.81 -2.58 27.05
N GLN A 89 0.48 -2.42 27.01
CA GLN A 89 -0.45 -3.54 26.74
C GLN A 89 -1.22 -3.45 25.40
N GLU A 90 -0.74 -4.06 24.32
CA GLU A 90 -1.47 -4.10 23.03
C GLU A 90 -2.95 -4.53 23.15
N ILE A 91 -3.85 -3.75 22.54
CA ILE A 91 -5.27 -4.10 22.41
C ILE A 91 -5.42 -4.94 21.13
N ARG A 92 -5.75 -6.22 21.28
CA ARG A 92 -6.16 -7.09 20.17
C ARG A 92 -7.64 -6.82 19.88
N GLU A 93 -7.94 -6.18 18.76
CA GLU A 93 -9.30 -6.25 18.19
C GLU A 93 -9.45 -7.60 17.48
N GLU A 94 -10.50 -8.34 17.87
CA GLU A 94 -10.83 -9.69 17.37
C GLU A 94 -11.49 -9.66 15.98
#